data_AF-A0A2N5NDV3-F1
#
_entry.id   AF-A0A2N5NDV3-F1
#
_cell.length_a   1.000
_cell.length_b   1.000
_cell.length_c   1.000
_cell.angle_alpha   90.00
_cell.angle_beta   90.00
_cell.angle_gamma   90.00
#
_symmetry.space_group_name_H-M   'P 1'
#
loop_
_entity.id
_entity.type
_entity.pdbx_description
1 polymer ?
#
loop_
_entity_poly.entity_id
_entity_poly.type
_entity_poly.pdbx_seq_one_letter_code
_entity_poly.pdbx_strand_id
1 'polypeptide(L)'
;ICIEKGILRDVLVKHKAEVISMVLTSFNQKAYEKDLYEEGVEEGINLGQKEIVLHMLHSGNSPEQIAQLTGIDVEVVKQWIEKAK
;
A
#
# COMPACT_ATOMS: atom_id res chain seq x y z
N ILE A 1 7.14 23.24 -21.30
CA ILE A 1 8.14 23.36 -22.40
C ILE A 1 8.97 22.09 -22.63
N CYS A 2 9.87 21.63 -21.75
CA CYS A 2 10.77 20.51 -22.10
C CYS A 2 10.09 19.13 -22.23
N ILE A 3 9.10 18.85 -21.39
CA ILE A 3 8.31 17.60 -21.45
C ILE A 3 7.31 17.67 -22.62
N GLU A 4 6.51 18.74 -22.69
CA GLU A 4 5.51 18.96 -23.75
C GLU A 4 6.10 19.03 -25.16
N LYS A 5 7.32 19.59 -25.31
CA LYS A 5 8.02 19.66 -26.60
C LYS A 5 8.83 18.39 -26.91
N GLY A 6 8.77 17.36 -26.06
CA GLY A 6 9.47 16.08 -26.28
C GLY A 6 10.99 16.12 -26.12
N ILE A 7 11.56 17.27 -25.74
CA ILE A 7 13.03 17.47 -25.63
C ILE A 7 13.65 16.45 -24.67
N LEU A 8 13.00 16.19 -23.53
CA LEU A 8 13.48 15.20 -22.56
C LEU A 8 13.51 13.78 -23.16
N ARG A 9 12.45 13.40 -23.88
CA ARG A 9 12.37 12.10 -24.55
C ARG A 9 13.49 11.97 -25.58
N ASP A 10 13.70 12.98 -26.40
CA ASP A 10 14.69 12.95 -27.47
C ASP A 10 16.12 12.82 -26.93
N VAL A 11 16.42 13.49 -25.81
CA VAL A 11 17.69 13.33 -25.08
C VAL A 11 17.84 11.92 -24.50
N LEU A 12 16.82 11.40 -23.81
CA LEU A 12 16.85 10.05 -23.22
C LEU A 12 17.00 8.95 -24.28
N VAL A 13 16.37 9.11 -25.44
CA VAL A 13 16.50 8.16 -26.56
C VAL A 13 17.89 8.23 -27.18
N LYS A 14 18.44 9.44 -27.36
CA LYS A 14 19.79 9.63 -27.90
C LYS A 14 20.88 9.06 -26.99
N HIS A 15 20.70 9.18 -25.67
CA HIS A 15 21.63 8.67 -24.66
C HIS A 15 21.15 7.37 -24.01
N LYS A 16 20.40 6.54 -24.75
CA LYS A 16 19.75 5.31 -24.22
C LYS A 16 20.70 4.39 -23.46
N ALA A 17 21.93 4.20 -23.95
CA ALA A 17 22.92 3.34 -23.29
C ALA A 17 23.34 3.88 -21.91
N GLU A 18 23.58 5.19 -21.80
CA GLU A 18 23.93 5.85 -20.55
C GLU A 18 22.76 5.83 -19.56
N VAL A 19 21.54 6.06 -20.05
CA VAL A 19 20.32 5.98 -19.24
C VAL A 19 20.10 4.57 -18.70
N ILE A 20 20.25 3.53 -19.54
CA ILE A 20 20.15 2.13 -19.09
C ILE A 20 21.25 1.82 -18.06
N SER A 21 22.49 2.22 -18.32
CA SER A 21 23.60 2.00 -17.39
C SER A 21 23.34 2.70 -16.05
N MET A 22 22.87 3.94 -16.06
CA MET A 22 22.52 4.69 -14.87
C MET A 22 21.38 4.01 -14.10
N VAL A 23 20.32 3.56 -14.78
CA VAL A 23 19.21 2.85 -14.14
C VAL A 23 19.71 1.55 -13.49
N LEU A 24 20.51 0.74 -14.19
CA LEU A 24 21.05 -0.50 -13.65
C LEU A 24 22.00 -0.29 -12.46
N THR A 25 22.75 0.82 -12.43
CA THR A 25 23.69 1.10 -11.33
C THR A 25 23.07 1.85 -10.16
N SER A 26 22.01 2.62 -10.39
CA SER A 26 21.34 3.41 -9.34
C SER A 26 20.09 2.75 -8.78
N PHE A 27 19.53 1.75 -9.45
CA PHE A 27 18.40 0.99 -8.93
C PHE A 27 18.83 0.16 -7.71
N ASN A 28 18.26 0.49 -6.56
CA ASN A 28 18.49 -0.25 -5.34
C ASN A 28 17.44 -1.36 -5.20
N GLN A 29 17.74 -2.52 -5.79
CA GLN A 29 16.86 -3.69 -5.74
C GLN A 29 16.50 -4.09 -4.29
N LYS A 30 17.45 -4.00 -3.36
CA LYS A 30 17.20 -4.36 -1.96
C LYS A 30 16.22 -3.42 -1.28
N ALA A 31 16.29 -2.12 -1.58
CA ALA A 31 15.31 -1.16 -1.06
C ALA A 31 13.93 -1.45 -1.65
N TYR A 32 13.85 -1.65 -2.97
CA TYR A 32 12.59 -1.98 -3.64
C TYR A 32 11.93 -3.26 -3.10
N GLU A 33 12.67 -4.35 -2.95
CA GLU A 33 12.15 -5.61 -2.41
C GLU A 33 11.72 -5.48 -0.95
N LYS A 34 12.45 -4.69 -0.17
CA LYS A 34 12.11 -4.40 1.22
C LYS A 34 10.80 -3.61 1.32
N ASP A 35 10.67 -2.54 0.54
CA ASP A 35 9.47 -1.71 0.52
C ASP A 35 8.26 -2.55 0.11
N LEU A 36 8.40 -3.37 -0.95
CA LEU A 36 7.34 -4.28 -1.40
C LEU A 36 6.93 -5.30 -0.33
N TYR A 37 7.90 -5.84 0.41
CA TYR A 37 7.62 -6.77 1.51
C TYR A 37 6.91 -6.08 2.68
N GLU A 38 7.35 -4.89 3.07
CA GLU A 38 6.74 -4.12 4.15
C GLU A 38 5.29 -3.73 3.81
N GLU A 39 5.04 -3.27 2.58
CA GLU A 39 3.68 -3.00 2.08
C GLU A 39 2.80 -4.25 2.14
N GLY A 40 3.32 -5.40 1.67
CA GLY A 40 2.58 -6.66 1.71
C GLY A 40 2.27 -7.15 3.13
N VAL A 41 3.18 -6.94 4.08
CA VAL A 41 2.95 -7.26 5.50
C VAL A 41 1.89 -6.35 6.10
N GLU A 42 1.94 -5.05 5.82
CA GLU A 42 0.95 -4.09 6.31
C GLU A 42 -0.46 -4.39 5.75
N GLU A 43 -0.55 -4.69 4.45
CA GLU A 43 -1.81 -5.09 3.81
C GLU A 43 -2.35 -6.39 4.42
N GLY A 44 -1.49 -7.39 4.63
CA GLY A 44 -1.87 -8.66 5.25
C GLY A 44 -2.40 -8.49 6.67
N ILE A 45 -1.76 -7.66 7.49
CA ILE A 45 -2.23 -7.34 8.85
C ILE A 45 -3.58 -6.63 8.78
N ASN A 46 -3.75 -5.66 7.87
CA ASN A 46 -5.00 -4.92 7.73
C ASN A 46 -6.16 -5.83 7.31
N LEU A 47 -5.92 -6.75 6.38
CA LEU A 47 -6.91 -7.75 5.94
C LEU A 47 -7.29 -8.68 7.09
N GLY A 48 -6.32 -9.21 7.84
CA GLY A 48 -6.58 -10.06 8.99
C GLY A 48 -7.38 -9.37 10.10
N GLN A 49 -7.07 -8.10 10.38
CA GLN A 49 -7.84 -7.30 11.34
C GLN A 49 -9.29 -7.10 10.90
N LYS A 50 -9.53 -6.80 9.61
CA LYS A 50 -10.89 -6.68 9.06
C LYS A 50 -11.68 -7.98 9.17
N GLU A 51 -11.05 -9.11 8.87
CA GLU A 51 -11.69 -10.43 8.98
C GLU A 51 -12.10 -10.73 10.42
N ILE A 52 -11.23 -10.43 11.39
CA ILE A 52 -11.55 -10.56 12.82
C ILE A 52 -12.73 -9.67 13.22
N VAL A 53 -12.73 -8.40 12.79
CA VAL A 53 -13.84 -7.46 13.06
C VAL A 53 -15.17 -8.00 12.53
N LEU A 54 -15.19 -8.49 11.28
CA LEU A 54 -16.40 -9.04 10.66
C LEU A 54 -16.86 -10.31 11.39
N HIS A 55 -15.95 -11.21 11.76
CA HIS A 55 -16.29 -12.41 12.51
C HIS A 55 -16.86 -12.08 13.90
N MET A 56 -16.28 -11.11 14.61
CA MET A 56 -16.79 -10.65 15.90
C MET A 56 -18.18 -10.01 15.78
N LEU A 57 -18.41 -9.23 14.72
CA LEU A 57 -19.73 -8.66 14.43
C LEU A 57 -20.76 -9.76 14.16
N HIS A 58 -20.43 -10.75 13.34
CA HIS A 58 -21.30 -11.92 13.08
C HIS A 58 -21.58 -12.73 14.34
N SER A 59 -20.64 -12.73 15.29
CA SER A 59 -20.82 -13.35 16.61
C SER A 59 -21.67 -12.51 17.57
N GLY A 60 -22.18 -11.35 17.15
CA GLY A 60 -23.09 -10.49 17.90
C GLY A 60 -22.45 -9.39 18.74
N ASN A 61 -21.15 -9.13 18.57
CA ASN A 61 -20.47 -8.03 19.28
C ASN A 61 -20.84 -6.68 18.67
N SER A 62 -21.05 -5.66 19.50
CA SER A 62 -21.22 -4.28 19.05
C SER A 62 -19.89 -3.68 18.56
N PRO A 63 -19.91 -2.66 17.68
CA PRO A 63 -18.70 -1.95 17.24
C PRO A 63 -17.83 -1.44 18.40
N GLU A 64 -18.46 -0.98 19.49
CA GLU A 64 -17.79 -0.47 20.68
C GLU A 64 -17.05 -1.58 21.45
N GLN A 65 -17.67 -2.77 21.57
CA GLN A 65 -17.03 -3.93 22.17
C GLN A 65 -15.86 -4.44 21.32
N ILE A 66 -16.03 -4.45 20.00
CA ILE A 66 -14.96 -4.87 19.06
C ILE A 66 -13.76 -3.92 19.20
N ALA A 67 -14.00 -2.61 19.22
CA ALA A 67 -12.95 -1.61 19.42
C ALA A 67 -12.19 -1.83 20.75
N GLN A 68 -12.93 -2.09 21.84
CA GLN A 68 -12.33 -2.38 23.15
C GLN A 68 -11.49 -3.67 23.14
N LEU A 69 -11.95 -4.73 22.49
CA LEU A 69 -11.27 -6.04 22.48
C LEU A 69 -10.05 -6.07 21.56
N THR A 70 -10.13 -5.37 20.42
CA THR A 70 -9.08 -5.37 19.40
C THR A 70 -8.07 -4.23 19.55
N GLY A 71 -8.44 -3.18 20.31
CA GLY A 71 -7.67 -1.94 20.40
C GLY A 71 -7.76 -1.06 19.15
N ILE A 72 -8.60 -1.41 18.18
CA ILE A 72 -8.83 -0.65 16.96
C ILE A 72 -9.77 0.52 17.29
N ASP A 73 -9.50 1.69 16.73
CA ASP A 73 -10.36 2.86 16.90
C ASP A 73 -11.80 2.55 16.46
N VAL A 74 -12.77 2.97 17.27
CA VAL A 74 -14.19 2.65 17.05
C VAL A 74 -14.72 3.21 15.73
N GLU A 75 -14.21 4.36 15.26
CA GLU A 75 -14.61 4.94 13.98
C GLU A 75 -14.05 4.12 12.81
N VAL A 76 -12.85 3.56 12.94
CA VAL A 76 -12.28 2.63 11.96
C VAL A 76 -13.10 1.34 11.88
N VAL A 77 -13.48 0.77 13.04
CA VAL A 77 -14.35 -0.41 13.10
C VAL A 77 -15.67 -0.14 12.38
N LYS A 78 -16.34 0.99 12.67
CA LYS A 78 -17.59 1.38 12.00
C LYS A 78 -17.42 1.51 10.48
N GLN A 79 -16.37 2.18 10.03
CA GLN A 79 -16.08 2.32 8.59
C GLN A 79 -15.88 0.97 7.89
N TRP A 80 -15.20 0.02 8.52
CA TRP A 80 -15.01 -1.32 7.95
C TRP A 80 -16.33 -2.09 7.87
N ILE A 81 -17.17 -1.98 8.89
CA ILE A 81 -18.51 -2.60 8.91
C ILE A 81 -19.40 -1.99 7.83
N GLU A 82 -19.38 -0.66 7.63
CA GLU A 82 -20.16 0.00 6.58
C GLU A 82 -19.73 -0.41 5.17
N LYS A 83 -18.42 -0.53 4.93
CA LYS A 83 -17.88 -0.97 3.62
C LYS A 83 -18.13 -2.44 3.31
N ALA A 84 -18.44 -3.25 4.32
CA ALA A 84 -18.73 -4.68 4.17
C ALA A 84 -20.22 -4.99 3.98
N LYS A 85 -21.10 -4.00 4.11
CA LYS A 85 -22.52 -4.10 3.73
C LYS A 85 -22.69 -3.97 2.21
#